data_AF-A0A7Y7QZ05-F1
#
_entry.id   AF-A0A7Y7QZ05-F1
#
_cell.length_a   1.000
_cell.length_b   1.000
_cell.length_c   1.000
_cell.angle_alpha   90.00
_cell.angle_beta   90.00
_cell.angle_gamma   90.00
#
_symmetry.space_group_name_H-M   'P 1'
#
loop_
_entity.id
_entity.type
_entity.pdbx_description
1 polymer ?
#
loop_
_entity_poly.entity_id
_entity_poly.type
_entity_poly.pdbx_seq_one_letter_code
_entity_poly.pdbx_strand_id
1 'polypeptide(L)'
;MTPRPLPRPPLILGVAGVLPPPLCIALALVAPRLGLPATIAGGVYAALILSFLGGLWWMEALIRQDRRILPYVAAVAPSLIGWAVLLPPLLGAGSLRVALCILGAIILLTPLVDARIAPSVREMPGWGRLRLALSLGLGASTLLLGIVAPW
;
A
#
# COMPACT_ATOMS: atom_id res chain seq x y z
N MET A 1 -11.38 15.54 -26.60
CA MET A 1 -10.15 15.93 -25.85
C MET A 1 -9.16 14.80 -26.00
N THR A 2 -7.95 15.04 -26.52
CA THR A 2 -6.92 13.99 -26.61
C THR A 2 -6.52 13.55 -25.20
N PRO A 3 -6.45 12.23 -24.93
CA PRO A 3 -6.09 11.74 -23.61
C PRO A 3 -4.69 12.25 -23.22
N ARG A 4 -4.58 13.02 -22.13
CA ARG A 4 -3.29 13.54 -21.66
C ARG A 4 -2.49 12.42 -20.99
N PRO A 5 -1.22 12.22 -21.34
CA PRO A 5 -0.38 11.22 -20.68
C PRO A 5 -0.18 11.59 -19.21
N LEU A 6 0.03 10.57 -18.36
CA LEU A 6 0.37 10.75 -16.95
C LEU A 6 1.57 11.70 -16.79
N PRO A 7 1.50 12.72 -15.91
CA PRO A 7 2.64 13.54 -15.57
C PRO A 7 3.80 12.70 -15.04
N ARG A 8 5.03 13.15 -15.31
CA ARG A 8 6.26 12.46 -14.84
C ARG A 8 6.40 12.39 -13.31
N PRO A 9 6.06 13.42 -12.52
CA PRO A 9 6.31 13.38 -11.07
C PRO A 9 5.59 12.22 -10.34
N PRO A 10 4.28 11.95 -10.57
CA PRO A 10 3.61 10.79 -9.98
C PRO A 10 4.22 9.43 -10.39
N LEU A 11 4.75 9.31 -11.60
CA LEU A 11 5.43 8.10 -12.05
C LEU A 11 6.72 7.87 -11.26
N ILE A 12 7.57 8.89 -11.17
CA ILE A 12 8.87 8.81 -10.47
C ILE A 12 8.65 8.55 -8.98
N LEU A 13 7.78 9.33 -8.34
CA LEU A 13 7.51 9.21 -6.91
C LEU A 13 6.77 7.91 -6.57
N GLY A 14 5.87 7.46 -7.44
CA GLY A 14 5.21 6.17 -7.30
C GLY A 14 6.22 5.03 -7.29
N VAL A 15 7.13 4.98 -8.28
CA VAL A 15 8.17 3.96 -8.37
C VAL A 15 9.14 4.05 -7.17
N ALA A 16 9.54 5.25 -6.77
CA ALA A 16 10.37 5.45 -5.58
C ALA A 16 9.68 4.91 -4.31
N GLY A 17 8.35 5.03 -4.23
CA GLY A 17 7.55 4.51 -3.14
C GLY A 17 7.50 2.97 -3.04
N VAL A 18 7.95 2.23 -4.06
CA VAL A 18 8.02 0.76 -4.03
C VAL A 18 9.38 0.25 -3.57
N LEU A 19 10.40 1.11 -3.54
CA LEU A 19 11.78 0.71 -3.22
C LEU A 19 12.02 0.27 -1.76
N PRO A 20 11.39 0.86 -0.73
CA PRO A 20 11.78 0.57 0.65
C PRO A 20 11.59 -0.90 1.11
N PRO A 21 10.47 -1.61 0.83
CA PRO A 21 10.35 -3.00 1.24
C PRO A 21 11.38 -3.94 0.57
N PRO A 22 11.69 -3.86 -0.73
CA PRO A 22 12.82 -4.58 -1.33
C PRO A 22 14.16 -4.33 -0.63
N LEU A 23 14.45 -3.10 -0.22
CA LEU A 23 15.66 -2.79 0.56
C LEU A 23 15.62 -3.44 1.95
N CYS A 24 14.46 -3.45 2.60
CA CYS A 24 14.28 -4.13 3.89
C CYS A 24 14.45 -5.65 3.77
N ILE A 25 13.97 -6.26 2.68
CA ILE A 25 14.19 -7.68 2.37
C ILE A 25 15.68 -7.96 2.23
N ALA A 26 16.39 -7.16 1.41
CA ALA A 26 17.82 -7.31 1.23
C ALA A 26 18.55 -7.21 2.57
N LEU A 27 18.26 -6.19 3.38
CA LEU A 27 18.84 -6.01 4.72
C LEU A 27 18.55 -7.20 5.64
N ALA A 28 17.33 -7.71 5.65
CA ALA A 28 16.95 -8.85 6.49
C ALA A 28 17.71 -10.13 6.11
N LEU A 29 18.04 -10.31 4.83
CA LEU A 29 18.77 -11.48 4.34
C LEU A 29 20.29 -11.36 4.54
N VAL A 30 20.88 -10.18 4.33
CA VAL A 30 22.35 -10.00 4.37
C VAL A 30 22.89 -9.63 5.75
N ALA A 31 22.05 -9.05 6.61
CA ALA A 31 22.44 -8.58 7.94
C ALA A 31 21.46 -9.10 9.01
N PRO A 32 21.65 -10.33 9.52
CA PRO A 32 20.72 -10.96 10.47
C PRO A 32 20.43 -10.11 11.72
N ARG A 33 21.43 -9.35 12.21
CA ARG A 33 21.27 -8.41 13.34
C ARG A 33 20.26 -7.29 13.06
N LEU A 34 20.06 -6.94 11.79
CA LEU A 34 19.09 -5.95 11.34
C LEU A 34 17.79 -6.58 10.85
N GLY A 35 17.64 -7.91 10.90
CA GLY A 35 16.47 -8.61 10.36
C GLY A 35 15.14 -8.13 10.94
N LEU A 36 15.04 -8.08 12.28
CA LEU A 36 13.83 -7.61 12.96
C LEU A 36 13.58 -6.11 12.71
N PRO A 37 14.55 -5.19 12.92
CA PRO A 37 14.37 -3.78 12.58
C PRO A 37 13.95 -3.53 11.13
N ALA A 38 14.57 -4.22 10.17
CA ALA A 38 14.23 -4.10 8.74
C ALA A 38 12.81 -4.59 8.46
N THR A 39 12.40 -5.69 9.09
CA THR A 39 11.04 -6.24 8.99
C THR A 39 10.00 -5.25 9.52
N ILE A 40 10.24 -4.67 10.71
CA ILE A 40 9.36 -3.66 11.29
C ILE A 40 9.30 -2.42 10.40
N ALA A 41 10.45 -1.90 9.97
CA ALA A 41 10.53 -0.72 9.12
C ALA A 41 9.77 -0.90 7.80
N GLY A 42 9.96 -2.04 7.13
CA GLY A 42 9.25 -2.35 5.89
C GLY A 42 7.75 -2.53 6.10
N GLY A 43 7.31 -3.15 7.19
CA GLY A 43 5.90 -3.30 7.53
C GLY A 43 5.22 -1.96 7.84
N VAL A 44 5.82 -1.14 8.69
CA VAL A 44 5.33 0.21 9.00
C VAL A 44 5.24 1.05 7.73
N TYR A 45 6.28 1.00 6.88
CA TYR A 45 6.27 1.70 5.60
C TYR A 45 5.13 1.25 4.68
N ALA A 46 4.90 -0.06 4.55
CA ALA A 46 3.80 -0.59 3.76
C ALA A 46 2.43 -0.11 4.26
N ALA A 47 2.23 -0.06 5.58
CA ALA A 47 1.01 0.48 6.19
C ALA A 47 0.85 1.99 5.94
N LEU A 48 1.95 2.76 5.97
CA LEU A 48 1.94 4.19 5.65
C LEU A 48 1.52 4.44 4.20
N ILE A 49 2.08 3.69 3.24
CA ILE A 49 1.68 3.83 1.83
C ILE A 49 0.23 3.37 1.62
N LEU A 50 -0.19 2.27 2.25
CA LEU A 50 -1.59 1.82 2.21
C LEU A 50 -2.54 2.94 2.69
N SER A 51 -2.19 3.65 3.75
CA SER A 51 -2.94 4.81 4.26
C SER A 51 -3.00 5.97 3.25
N PHE A 52 -1.92 6.24 2.52
CA PHE A 52 -1.86 7.31 1.51
C PHE A 52 -2.89 7.12 0.38
N LEU A 53 -3.14 5.87 -0.04
CA LEU A 53 -4.15 5.56 -1.08
C LEU A 53 -5.54 6.06 -0.69
N GLY A 54 -5.87 6.02 0.60
CA GLY A 54 -7.18 6.39 1.10
C GLY A 54 -7.52 7.86 0.89
N GLY A 55 -6.54 8.75 1.11
CA GLY A 55 -6.74 10.20 0.96
C GLY A 55 -7.19 10.64 -0.43
N LEU A 56 -6.79 9.91 -1.48
CA LEU A 56 -7.21 10.19 -2.86
C LEU A 56 -8.73 10.07 -3.03
N TRP A 57 -9.33 9.03 -2.44
CA TRP A 57 -10.76 8.74 -2.55
C TRP A 57 -11.61 9.74 -1.81
N TRP A 58 -11.13 10.21 -0.67
CA TRP A 58 -11.81 11.25 0.08
C TRP A 58 -11.92 12.53 -0.75
N MET A 59 -10.80 13.01 -1.30
CA MET A 59 -10.78 14.26 -2.04
C MET A 59 -11.60 14.16 -3.34
N GLU A 60 -11.51 13.03 -4.05
CA GLU A 60 -12.30 12.79 -5.26
C GLU A 60 -13.82 12.81 -4.97
N ALA A 61 -14.25 12.16 -3.89
CA ALA A 61 -15.64 12.19 -3.45
C ALA A 61 -16.12 13.59 -3.09
N LEU A 62 -15.30 14.40 -2.41
CA LEU A 62 -15.63 15.78 -2.06
C LEU A 62 -15.78 16.68 -3.29
N ILE A 63 -14.83 16.61 -4.24
CA ILE A 63 -14.89 17.39 -5.48
C ILE A 63 -16.19 17.11 -6.25
N ARG A 64 -16.66 15.87 -6.21
CA ARG A 64 -17.87 15.43 -6.91
C ARG A 64 -19.14 15.52 -6.08
N GLN A 65 -19.02 15.99 -4.83
CA GLN A 65 -20.13 16.04 -3.87
C GLN A 65 -20.82 14.67 -3.71
N ASP A 66 -20.05 13.57 -3.76
CA ASP A 66 -20.58 12.22 -3.60
C ASP A 66 -21.06 12.03 -2.16
N ARG A 67 -22.35 11.69 -2.01
CA ARG A 67 -23.00 11.49 -0.70
C ARG A 67 -22.96 10.03 -0.25
N ARG A 68 -22.50 9.11 -1.09
CA ARG A 68 -22.37 7.69 -0.74
C ARG A 68 -21.26 7.53 0.29
N ILE A 69 -21.45 6.65 1.26
CA ILE A 69 -20.45 6.40 2.32
C ILE A 69 -19.20 5.67 1.82
N LEU A 70 -19.34 4.90 0.72
CA LEU A 70 -18.32 3.95 0.26
C LEU A 70 -16.94 4.59 -0.04
N PRO A 71 -16.83 5.73 -0.75
CA PRO A 71 -15.53 6.37 -0.98
C PRO A 71 -14.84 6.84 0.31
N TYR A 72 -15.62 7.33 1.29
CA TYR A 72 -15.08 7.75 2.59
C TYR A 72 -14.63 6.55 3.44
N VAL A 73 -15.35 5.43 3.39
CA VAL A 73 -14.90 4.18 4.02
C VAL A 73 -13.62 3.68 3.34
N ALA A 74 -13.57 3.67 2.01
CA ALA A 74 -12.37 3.31 1.27
C ALA A 74 -11.20 4.27 1.53
N ALA A 75 -11.48 5.50 1.99
CA ALA A 75 -10.46 6.46 2.37
C ALA A 75 -9.85 6.20 3.76
N VAL A 76 -10.65 5.72 4.73
CA VAL A 76 -10.20 5.55 6.13
C VAL A 76 -9.79 4.12 6.45
N ALA A 77 -10.50 3.15 5.88
CA ALA A 77 -10.26 1.74 6.15
C ALA A 77 -8.78 1.32 5.95
N PRO A 78 -8.05 1.78 4.91
CA PRO A 78 -6.65 1.42 4.73
C PRO A 78 -5.76 1.77 5.94
N SER A 79 -5.96 2.95 6.54
CA SER A 79 -5.19 3.40 7.71
C SER A 79 -5.52 2.57 8.95
N LEU A 80 -6.81 2.32 9.19
CA LEU A 80 -7.26 1.52 10.33
C LEU A 80 -6.82 0.06 10.22
N ILE A 81 -6.88 -0.51 9.01
CA ILE A 81 -6.41 -1.87 8.73
C ILE A 81 -4.91 -1.97 8.96
N GLY A 82 -4.11 -1.05 8.40
CA GLY A 82 -2.66 -1.03 8.59
C GLY A 82 -2.28 -0.95 10.07
N TRP A 83 -2.96 -0.09 10.83
CA TRP A 83 -2.79 0.02 12.28
C TRP A 83 -3.19 -1.27 13.01
N ALA A 84 -4.38 -1.80 12.75
CA ALA A 84 -4.90 -2.99 13.43
C ALA A 84 -4.09 -4.26 13.14
N VAL A 85 -3.55 -4.40 11.91
CA VAL A 85 -2.74 -5.56 11.52
C VAL A 85 -1.36 -5.53 12.17
N LEU A 86 -0.73 -4.34 12.28
CA LEU A 86 0.60 -4.21 12.86
C LEU A 86 0.59 -4.08 14.39
N LEU A 87 -0.52 -3.65 14.99
CA LEU A 87 -0.57 -3.38 16.43
C LEU A 87 -0.27 -4.62 17.29
N PRO A 88 -0.89 -5.80 17.09
CA PRO A 88 -0.64 -6.97 17.93
C PRO A 88 0.85 -7.37 18.00
N PRO A 89 1.56 -7.61 16.87
CA PRO A 89 2.96 -8.05 16.95
C PRO A 89 3.88 -6.99 17.54
N LEU A 90 3.57 -5.69 17.36
CA LEU A 90 4.32 -4.60 17.99
C LEU A 90 4.12 -4.51 19.51
N LEU A 91 2.98 -5.01 20.02
CA LEU A 91 2.71 -5.14 21.45
C LEU A 91 3.18 -6.49 22.03
N GLY A 92 3.92 -7.29 21.26
CA GLY A 92 4.41 -8.60 21.68
C GLY A 92 3.39 -9.72 21.57
N ALA A 93 2.27 -9.51 20.87
CA ALA A 93 1.22 -10.51 20.67
C ALA A 93 1.12 -10.95 19.19
N GLY A 94 1.15 -12.26 18.94
CA GLY A 94 1.05 -12.79 17.57
C GLY A 94 2.33 -12.65 16.75
N SER A 95 2.23 -12.83 15.43
CA SER A 95 3.39 -12.95 14.54
C SER A 95 3.49 -11.78 13.57
N LEU A 96 4.64 -11.09 13.58
CA LEU A 96 4.95 -10.03 12.63
C LEU A 96 4.94 -10.53 11.18
N ARG A 97 5.35 -11.79 10.97
CA ARG A 97 5.33 -12.46 9.66
C ARG A 97 3.92 -12.59 9.11
N VAL A 98 3.01 -13.09 9.94
CA VAL A 98 1.59 -13.24 9.59
C VAL A 98 0.96 -11.87 9.32
N ALA A 99 1.26 -10.87 10.15
CA ALA A 99 0.79 -9.50 9.94
C ALA A 99 1.24 -8.92 8.60
N LEU A 100 2.52 -9.09 8.23
CA LEU A 100 3.06 -8.66 6.93
C LEU A 100 2.41 -9.39 5.76
N CYS A 101 2.17 -10.70 5.88
CA CYS A 101 1.48 -11.46 4.85
C CYS A 101 0.04 -10.97 4.64
N ILE A 102 -0.69 -10.70 5.74
CA ILE A 102 -2.04 -10.12 5.69
C ILE A 102 -1.97 -8.74 5.02
N LEU A 103 -1.06 -7.87 5.47
CA LEU A 103 -0.92 -6.52 4.95
C LEU A 103 -0.59 -6.51 3.45
N GLY A 104 0.36 -7.34 3.02
CA GLY A 104 0.71 -7.46 1.60
C GLY A 104 -0.44 -8.01 0.75
N ALA A 105 -1.18 -9.00 1.24
CA ALA A 105 -2.38 -9.50 0.56
C ALA A 105 -3.46 -8.40 0.42
N ILE A 106 -3.68 -7.61 1.46
CA ILE A 106 -4.62 -6.47 1.42
C ILE A 106 -4.17 -5.46 0.35
N ILE A 107 -2.90 -5.08 0.32
CA ILE A 107 -2.34 -4.14 -0.67
C ILE A 107 -2.54 -4.67 -2.11
N LEU A 108 -2.36 -5.97 -2.34
CA LEU A 108 -2.60 -6.60 -3.64
C LEU A 108 -4.07 -6.53 -4.08
N LEU A 109 -5.01 -6.56 -3.12
CA LEU A 109 -6.45 -6.51 -3.39
C LEU A 109 -6.99 -5.07 -3.55
N THR A 110 -6.25 -4.05 -3.13
CA THR A 110 -6.69 -2.65 -3.23
C THR A 110 -7.10 -2.20 -4.65
N PRO A 111 -6.48 -2.64 -5.77
CA PRO A 111 -6.95 -2.26 -7.11
C PRO A 111 -8.39 -2.71 -7.43
N LEU A 112 -8.91 -3.73 -6.73
CA LEU A 112 -10.30 -4.16 -6.87
C LEU A 112 -11.27 -3.15 -6.26
N VAL A 113 -10.86 -2.49 -5.17
CA VAL A 113 -11.61 -1.41 -4.53
C VAL A 113 -11.63 -0.21 -5.48
N ASP A 114 -10.47 0.14 -6.05
CA ASP A 114 -10.34 1.21 -7.04
C ASP A 114 -11.28 0.99 -8.23
N ALA A 115 -11.41 -0.24 -8.74
CA ALA A 115 -12.32 -0.58 -9.82
C ALA A 115 -13.80 -0.34 -9.50
N ARG A 116 -14.18 -0.32 -8.21
CA ARG A 116 -15.57 -0.09 -7.74
C ARG A 116 -15.86 1.36 -7.39
N ILE A 117 -14.90 2.08 -6.80
CA ILE A 117 -15.10 3.45 -6.32
C ILE A 117 -14.67 4.52 -7.32
N ALA A 118 -13.74 4.18 -8.23
CA ALA A 118 -13.10 5.15 -9.12
C ALA A 118 -13.50 5.07 -10.62
N PRO A 119 -14.79 4.92 -11.01
CA PRO A 119 -15.16 5.05 -12.42
C PRO A 119 -14.72 6.39 -13.06
N SER A 120 -14.55 7.44 -12.26
CA SER A 120 -14.14 8.81 -12.62
C SER A 120 -12.63 9.00 -12.78
N VAL A 121 -11.80 8.33 -11.97
CA VAL A 121 -10.33 8.41 -12.13
C VAL A 121 -9.86 7.72 -13.41
N ARG A 122 -10.76 6.98 -14.09
CA ARG A 122 -10.56 6.50 -15.47
C ARG A 122 -10.34 7.63 -16.50
N GLU A 123 -10.65 8.89 -16.16
CA GLU A 123 -10.40 10.03 -17.04
C GLU A 123 -8.90 10.29 -17.28
N MET A 124 -8.00 9.75 -16.44
CA MET A 124 -6.56 9.82 -16.66
C MET A 124 -6.00 8.51 -17.27
N PRO A 125 -5.65 8.52 -18.57
CA PRO A 125 -5.03 7.38 -19.23
C PRO A 125 -3.75 6.95 -18.52
N GLY A 126 -3.63 5.64 -18.28
CA GLY A 126 -2.44 5.05 -17.67
C GLY A 126 -2.44 5.05 -16.14
N TRP A 127 -3.30 5.81 -15.46
CA TRP A 127 -3.38 5.81 -14.00
C TRP A 127 -3.66 4.40 -13.45
N GLY A 128 -4.63 3.68 -14.05
CA GLY A 128 -4.94 2.31 -13.62
C GLY A 128 -3.77 1.33 -13.78
N ARG A 129 -2.97 1.47 -14.85
CA ARG A 129 -1.77 0.63 -15.06
C ARG A 129 -0.68 0.95 -14.04
N LEU A 130 -0.44 2.24 -13.78
CA LEU A 130 0.49 2.67 -12.73
C LEU A 130 0.03 2.13 -11.38
N ARG A 131 -1.23 2.35 -11.03
CA ARG A 131 -1.83 1.92 -9.76
C ARG A 131 -1.70 0.41 -9.54
N LEU A 132 -1.97 -0.38 -10.58
CA LEU A 132 -1.77 -1.83 -10.55
C LEU A 132 -0.30 -2.19 -10.32
N ALA A 133 0.63 -1.60 -11.07
CA ALA A 133 2.06 -1.86 -10.92
C ALA A 133 2.57 -1.52 -9.52
N LEU A 134 2.13 -0.39 -8.95
CA LEU A 134 2.50 0.03 -7.59
C LEU A 134 1.94 -0.93 -6.53
N SER A 135 0.67 -1.34 -6.65
CA SER A 135 0.06 -2.32 -5.75
C SER A 135 0.75 -3.68 -5.81
N LEU A 136 1.06 -4.15 -7.02
CA LEU A 136 1.77 -5.42 -7.20
C LEU A 136 3.16 -5.35 -6.59
N GLY A 137 3.93 -4.30 -6.89
CA GLY A 137 5.29 -4.13 -6.38
C GLY A 137 5.33 -4.02 -4.85
N LEU A 138 4.52 -3.14 -4.27
CA LEU A 138 4.46 -2.95 -2.82
C LEU A 138 3.87 -4.18 -2.10
N GLY A 139 2.75 -4.71 -2.60
CA GLY A 139 2.07 -5.85 -1.98
C GLY A 139 2.91 -7.13 -2.01
N ALA A 140 3.51 -7.44 -3.17
CA ALA A 140 4.37 -8.62 -3.31
C ALA A 140 5.65 -8.52 -2.48
N SER A 141 6.28 -7.34 -2.43
CA SER A 141 7.47 -7.15 -1.60
C SER A 141 7.13 -7.20 -0.10
N THR A 142 5.99 -6.67 0.32
CA THR A 142 5.51 -6.79 1.71
C THR A 142 5.23 -8.24 2.10
N LEU A 143 4.58 -9.01 1.22
CA LEU A 143 4.39 -10.46 1.39
C LEU A 143 5.73 -11.19 1.52
N LEU A 144 6.66 -10.92 0.61
CA LEU A 144 7.98 -11.54 0.61
C LEU A 144 8.75 -11.19 1.89
N LEU A 145 8.65 -9.95 2.37
CA LEU A 145 9.24 -9.53 3.64
C LEU A 145 8.67 -10.34 4.82
N GLY A 146 7.36 -10.59 4.86
CA GLY A 146 6.76 -11.47 5.87
C GLY A 146 7.25 -12.92 5.80
N ILE A 147 7.48 -13.43 4.58
CA ILE A 147 8.01 -14.78 4.36
C ILE A 147 9.45 -14.91 4.87
N VAL A 148 10.32 -13.95 4.57
CA VAL A 148 11.76 -13.99 4.94
C VAL A 148 12.06 -13.45 6.33
N ALA A 149 11.08 -12.83 6.99
CA ALA A 149 11.27 -12.22 8.29
C ALA A 149 11.73 -13.25 9.35
N PRO A 150 12.61 -12.83 10.28
CA PRO A 150 13.18 -13.71 11.29
C PRO A 150 12.12 -14.26 12.24
N TRP A 151 12.44 -15.42 12.85
CA TRP A 151 11.64 -16.07 13.88
C TRP A 151 11.79 -15.41 15.24
#